data_AF-A0A3M1YPU1-F1
#
_entry.id   AF-A0A3M1YPU1-F1
#
_cell.length_a   1.000
_cell.length_b   1.000
_cell.length_c   1.000
_cell.angle_alpha   90.00
_cell.angle_beta   90.00
_cell.angle_gamma   90.00
#
_symmetry.space_group_name_H-M   'P 1'
#
loop_
_entity.id
_entity.type
_entity.pdbx_description
1 polymer ?
#
loop_
_entity_poly.entity_id
_entity_poly.type
_entity_poly.pdbx_seq_one_letter_code
_entity_poly.pdbx_strand_id
1 'polypeptide(L)'
;MSDDIKQLLEEGVAASKSGDKERAAELLTQVLSQDPDNVQALYYLASVQSDPLKSKEYLEKAAAIAPDNESVQKALKKVTARIQGKSSVEERAQEAREKAKEFAGKEFQSDLLDAIPDAPKSVSIAGLFAAGVGVFRQSLTAFLTRGGNMENAVKHASWWRFWVAAVTGSLASADIFFIADLIGPQFTVARLIAGLVGIVLSVIIGAVAVYVGSCFTRSWLGGHSSELVDYAYALAVPWVFGTIANALVFFVVDLVGTSNILGLVGLIASGVIAWMVMSAQIKGLKAIGGGSRLWLNSIAMLTTTTIFYMLVMGIYSSIILSPIRLALG
;
A
#
# COMPACT_ATOMS: atom_id res chain seq x y z
N MET A 1 -28.90 -35.73 -39.00
CA MET A 1 -28.39 -34.36 -38.77
C MET A 1 -28.72 -33.57 -40.03
N SER A 2 -29.53 -32.52 -39.93
CA SER A 2 -29.82 -31.65 -41.08
C SER A 2 -28.56 -30.87 -41.49
N ASP A 3 -28.43 -30.54 -42.76
CA ASP A 3 -27.27 -29.78 -43.27
C ASP A 3 -27.09 -28.44 -42.53
N ASP A 4 -28.20 -27.83 -42.09
CA ASP A 4 -28.22 -26.59 -41.31
C ASP A 4 -27.55 -26.72 -39.92
N ILE A 5 -27.76 -27.82 -39.19
CA ILE A 5 -27.12 -28.04 -37.86
C ILE A 5 -25.61 -28.21 -38.03
N LYS A 6 -25.19 -28.88 -39.12
CA LYS A 6 -23.77 -29.08 -39.42
C LYS A 6 -23.08 -27.75 -39.70
N GLN A 7 -23.71 -26.89 -40.50
CA GLN A 7 -23.19 -25.56 -40.79
C GLN A 7 -23.08 -24.71 -39.52
N LEU A 8 -24.12 -24.68 -38.68
CA LEU A 8 -24.11 -23.95 -37.40
C LEU A 8 -23.00 -24.45 -36.46
N LEU A 9 -22.76 -25.76 -36.41
CA LEU A 9 -21.69 -26.35 -35.62
C LEU A 9 -20.31 -25.94 -36.14
N GLU A 10 -20.08 -26.00 -37.46
CA GLU A 10 -18.82 -25.60 -38.07
C GLU A 10 -18.51 -24.11 -37.84
N GLU A 11 -19.50 -23.23 -37.99
CA GLU A 11 -19.38 -21.80 -37.71
C GLU A 11 -19.11 -21.52 -36.22
N GLY A 12 -19.84 -22.19 -35.31
CA GLY A 12 -19.63 -22.04 -33.86
C GLY A 12 -18.26 -22.52 -33.40
N VAL A 13 -17.74 -23.60 -34.00
CA VAL A 13 -16.38 -24.10 -33.76
C VAL A 13 -15.33 -23.13 -34.30
N ALA A 14 -15.55 -22.56 -35.48
CA ALA A 14 -14.65 -21.57 -36.07
C ALA A 14 -14.57 -20.31 -35.20
N ALA A 15 -15.72 -19.80 -34.73
CA ALA A 15 -15.79 -18.66 -33.81
C ALA A 15 -15.09 -18.96 -32.47
N SER A 16 -15.25 -20.18 -31.93
CA SER A 16 -14.56 -20.60 -30.71
C SER A 16 -13.04 -20.58 -30.89
N LYS A 17 -12.55 -21.07 -32.04
CA LYS A 17 -11.12 -21.10 -32.37
C LYS A 17 -10.53 -19.72 -32.67
N SER A 18 -11.31 -18.79 -33.21
CA SER A 18 -10.88 -17.41 -33.46
C SER A 18 -10.86 -16.55 -32.19
N GLY A 19 -11.42 -17.05 -31.08
CA GLY A 19 -11.51 -16.34 -29.81
C GLY A 19 -12.77 -15.49 -29.65
N ASP A 20 -13.68 -15.52 -30.62
CA ASP A 20 -14.99 -14.87 -30.55
C ASP A 20 -15.96 -15.71 -29.70
N LYS A 21 -15.82 -15.57 -28.38
CA LYS A 21 -16.55 -16.38 -27.39
C LYS A 21 -18.05 -16.13 -27.40
N GLU A 22 -18.45 -14.88 -27.65
CA GLU A 22 -19.86 -14.46 -27.67
C GLU A 22 -20.55 -15.10 -28.86
N ARG A 23 -19.98 -14.94 -30.06
CA ARG A 23 -20.54 -15.55 -31.28
C ARG A 23 -20.52 -17.07 -31.22
N ALA A 24 -19.45 -17.66 -30.70
CA ALA A 24 -19.37 -19.11 -30.51
C ALA A 24 -20.47 -19.61 -29.56
N ALA A 25 -20.70 -18.92 -28.44
CA ALA A 25 -21.73 -19.32 -27.49
C ALA A 25 -23.14 -19.25 -28.10
N GLU A 26 -23.44 -18.20 -28.89
CA GLU A 26 -24.71 -18.09 -29.60
C GLU A 26 -24.95 -19.25 -30.57
N LEU A 27 -23.98 -19.49 -31.47
CA LEU A 27 -24.10 -20.52 -32.51
C LEU A 27 -24.17 -21.92 -31.91
N LEU A 28 -23.33 -22.23 -30.93
CA LEU A 28 -23.31 -23.54 -30.28
C LEU A 28 -24.57 -23.78 -29.42
N THR A 29 -25.17 -22.73 -28.86
CA THR A 29 -26.48 -22.83 -28.18
C THR A 29 -27.60 -23.13 -29.17
N GLN A 30 -27.57 -22.56 -30.38
CA GLN A 30 -28.52 -22.89 -31.44
C GLN A 30 -28.36 -24.32 -31.99
N VAL A 31 -27.14 -24.86 -31.94
CA VAL A 31 -26.92 -26.29 -32.22
C VAL A 31 -27.58 -27.13 -31.13
N LEU A 32 -27.35 -26.81 -29.85
CA LEU A 32 -27.92 -27.56 -28.72
C LEU A 32 -29.44 -27.44 -28.57
N SER A 33 -30.06 -26.39 -29.11
CA SER A 33 -31.54 -26.30 -29.13
C SER A 33 -32.17 -27.26 -30.13
N GLN A 34 -31.44 -27.67 -31.17
CA GLN A 34 -31.88 -28.60 -32.20
C GLN A 34 -31.37 -30.03 -31.94
N ASP A 35 -30.17 -30.16 -31.37
CA ASP A 35 -29.51 -31.42 -31.01
C ASP A 35 -28.89 -31.30 -29.60
N PRO A 36 -29.68 -31.50 -28.53
CA PRO A 36 -29.22 -31.34 -27.15
C PRO A 36 -28.06 -32.24 -26.73
N ASP A 37 -27.90 -33.37 -27.43
CA ASP A 37 -26.91 -34.39 -27.12
C ASP A 37 -25.63 -34.26 -27.98
N ASN A 38 -25.47 -33.14 -28.68
CA ASN A 38 -24.31 -32.90 -29.52
C ASN A 38 -23.03 -32.70 -28.68
N VAL A 39 -22.26 -33.77 -28.51
CA VAL A 39 -21.02 -33.80 -27.72
C VAL A 39 -20.02 -32.72 -28.14
N GLN A 40 -19.90 -32.46 -29.45
CA GLN A 40 -18.99 -31.46 -29.98
C GLN A 40 -19.45 -30.05 -29.61
N ALA A 41 -20.75 -29.75 -29.76
CA ALA A 41 -21.30 -28.46 -29.35
C ALA A 41 -21.18 -28.23 -27.84
N LEU A 42 -21.47 -29.24 -27.01
CA LEU A 42 -21.28 -29.19 -25.56
C LEU A 42 -19.81 -28.92 -25.17
N TYR A 43 -18.87 -29.61 -25.81
CA TYR A 43 -17.43 -29.42 -25.57
C TYR A 43 -16.95 -28.00 -25.92
N TYR A 44 -17.28 -27.50 -27.11
CA TYR A 44 -16.86 -26.16 -27.52
C TYR A 44 -17.61 -25.07 -26.74
N LEU A 45 -18.88 -25.28 -26.40
CA LEU A 45 -19.65 -24.33 -25.59
C LEU A 45 -19.04 -24.21 -24.19
N ALA A 46 -18.60 -25.32 -23.60
CA ALA A 46 -17.87 -25.33 -22.34
C ALA A 46 -16.56 -24.53 -22.41
N SER A 47 -15.84 -24.61 -23.54
CA SER A 47 -14.54 -23.94 -23.71
C SER A 47 -14.62 -22.42 -23.77
N VAL A 48 -15.78 -21.89 -24.20
CA VAL A 48 -16.01 -20.44 -24.32
C VAL A 48 -16.67 -19.84 -23.07
N GLN A 49 -17.12 -20.66 -22.12
CA GLN A 49 -17.67 -20.17 -20.85
C GLN A 49 -16.60 -19.45 -20.02
N SER A 50 -16.95 -18.27 -19.49
CA SER A 50 -16.14 -17.52 -18.53
C SER A 50 -16.21 -18.13 -17.13
N ASP A 51 -17.36 -18.66 -16.76
CA ASP A 51 -17.62 -19.34 -15.49
C ASP A 51 -17.15 -20.81 -15.55
N PRO A 52 -16.16 -21.21 -14.75
CA PRO A 52 -15.69 -22.58 -14.73
C PRO A 52 -16.77 -23.58 -14.24
N LEU A 53 -17.76 -23.16 -13.45
CA LEU A 53 -18.85 -24.04 -13.02
C LEU A 53 -19.76 -24.39 -14.21
N LYS A 54 -20.18 -23.40 -14.99
CA LYS A 54 -20.94 -23.63 -16.23
C LYS A 54 -20.15 -24.45 -17.25
N SER A 55 -18.84 -24.18 -17.37
CA SER A 55 -17.94 -24.99 -18.22
C SER A 55 -17.95 -26.46 -17.78
N LYS A 56 -17.91 -26.71 -16.47
CA LYS A 56 -17.98 -28.06 -15.90
C LYS A 56 -19.31 -28.74 -16.21
N GLU A 57 -20.44 -28.06 -16.04
CA GLU A 57 -21.78 -28.61 -16.32
C GLU A 57 -21.92 -29.11 -17.77
N TYR A 58 -21.46 -28.32 -18.75
CA TYR A 58 -21.50 -28.72 -20.16
C TYR A 58 -20.55 -29.91 -20.45
N LEU A 59 -19.39 -29.96 -19.81
CA LEU A 59 -18.45 -31.09 -19.95
C LEU A 59 -18.95 -32.36 -19.27
N GLU A 60 -19.65 -32.25 -18.13
CA GLU A 60 -20.29 -33.40 -17.48
C GLU A 60 -21.41 -33.98 -18.35
N LYS A 61 -22.22 -33.13 -18.99
CA LYS A 61 -23.20 -33.57 -19.99
C LYS A 61 -22.53 -34.28 -21.18
N ALA A 62 -21.47 -33.68 -21.74
CA ALA A 62 -20.73 -34.29 -22.83
C ALA A 62 -20.10 -35.65 -22.45
N ALA A 63 -19.59 -35.76 -21.21
CA ALA A 63 -19.00 -36.99 -20.68
C ALA A 63 -20.04 -38.08 -20.42
N ALA A 64 -21.27 -37.70 -20.05
CA ALA A 64 -22.37 -38.65 -19.88
C ALA A 64 -22.81 -39.28 -21.21
N ILE A 65 -22.75 -38.51 -22.30
CA ILE A 65 -23.12 -38.97 -23.65
C ILE A 65 -21.98 -39.76 -24.31
N ALA A 66 -20.74 -39.30 -24.14
CA ALA A 66 -19.55 -39.94 -24.72
C ALA A 66 -18.47 -40.15 -23.65
N PRO A 67 -18.60 -41.19 -22.79
CA PRO A 67 -17.67 -41.42 -21.68
C PRO A 67 -16.23 -41.69 -22.13
N ASP A 68 -16.06 -42.33 -23.29
CA ASP A 68 -14.75 -42.68 -23.86
C ASP A 68 -14.07 -41.53 -24.62
N ASN A 69 -14.69 -40.34 -24.67
CA ASN A 69 -14.10 -39.20 -25.36
C ASN A 69 -12.97 -38.57 -24.53
N GLU A 70 -11.73 -38.91 -24.89
CA GLU A 70 -10.52 -38.43 -24.20
C GLU A 70 -10.44 -36.90 -24.10
N SER A 71 -10.91 -36.17 -25.12
CA SER A 71 -10.86 -34.71 -25.13
C SER A 71 -11.79 -34.12 -24.08
N VAL A 72 -13.00 -34.65 -23.94
CA VAL A 72 -13.98 -34.24 -22.93
C VAL A 72 -13.46 -34.58 -21.53
N GLN A 73 -12.94 -35.78 -21.30
CA GLN A 73 -12.39 -36.19 -20.01
C GLN A 73 -11.21 -35.31 -19.58
N LYS A 74 -10.30 -35.00 -20.50
CA LYS A 74 -9.16 -34.12 -20.24
C LYS A 74 -9.60 -32.70 -19.90
N ALA A 75 -10.60 -32.16 -20.61
CA ALA A 75 -11.14 -30.85 -20.33
C ALA A 75 -11.86 -30.80 -18.97
N LEU A 76 -12.66 -31.82 -18.64
CA LEU A 76 -13.37 -31.93 -17.37
C LEU A 76 -12.40 -31.98 -16.18
N LYS A 77 -11.33 -32.79 -16.29
CA LYS A 77 -10.26 -32.86 -15.28
C LYS A 77 -9.59 -31.49 -15.06
N LYS A 78 -9.29 -30.77 -16.16
CA LYS A 78 -8.66 -29.44 -16.11
C LYS A 78 -9.57 -28.41 -15.44
N VAL A 79 -10.85 -28.36 -15.80
CA VAL A 79 -11.82 -27.43 -15.22
C VAL A 79 -12.06 -27.73 -13.74
N THR A 80 -12.18 -29.01 -13.37
CA THR A 80 -12.34 -29.43 -11.97
C THR A 80 -11.16 -29.02 -11.11
N ALA A 81 -9.92 -29.23 -11.58
CA ALA A 81 -8.72 -28.78 -10.89
C ALA A 81 -8.68 -27.25 -10.73
N ARG A 82 -9.15 -26.49 -11.74
CA ARG A 82 -9.25 -25.02 -11.66
C ARG A 82 -10.26 -24.56 -10.61
N ILE A 83 -11.40 -25.24 -10.50
CA ILE A 83 -12.44 -24.94 -9.49
C ILE A 83 -11.91 -25.22 -8.08
N GLN A 84 -11.27 -26.37 -7.88
CA GLN A 84 -10.65 -26.73 -6.59
C GLN A 84 -9.54 -25.74 -6.20
N GLY A 85 -8.70 -25.33 -7.15
CA GLY A 85 -7.68 -24.31 -6.91
C GLY A 85 -8.30 -22.97 -6.48
N LYS A 86 -9.33 -22.48 -7.19
CA LYS A 86 -10.00 -21.21 -6.85
C LYS A 86 -10.70 -21.23 -5.49
N SER A 87 -11.49 -22.26 -5.22
CA SER A 87 -12.18 -22.41 -3.92
C SER A 87 -11.19 -22.41 -2.75
N SER A 88 -10.09 -23.16 -2.86
CA SER A 88 -9.05 -23.16 -1.81
C SER A 88 -8.38 -21.80 -1.59
N VAL A 89 -8.21 -20.99 -2.64
CA VAL A 89 -7.61 -19.64 -2.55
C VAL A 89 -8.61 -18.66 -1.95
N GLU A 90 -9.87 -18.73 -2.36
CA GLU A 90 -10.95 -17.88 -1.84
C GLU A 90 -11.22 -18.17 -0.35
N GLU A 91 -11.26 -19.44 0.05
CA GLU A 91 -11.39 -19.86 1.45
C GLU A 91 -10.24 -19.34 2.31
N ARG A 92 -8.99 -19.51 1.85
CA ARG A 92 -7.81 -18.99 2.56
C ARG A 92 -7.81 -17.46 2.64
N ALA A 93 -8.23 -16.79 1.57
CA ALA A 93 -8.34 -15.33 1.55
C ALA A 93 -9.43 -14.84 2.51
N GLN A 94 -10.55 -15.56 2.60
CA GLN A 94 -11.63 -15.25 3.52
C GLN A 94 -11.21 -15.49 4.98
N GLU A 95 -10.57 -16.62 5.27
CA GLU A 95 -10.01 -16.91 6.60
C GLU A 95 -8.99 -15.85 7.02
N ALA A 96 -8.07 -15.47 6.12
CA ALA A 96 -7.10 -14.42 6.38
C ALA A 96 -7.77 -13.06 6.63
N ARG A 97 -8.85 -12.73 5.90
CA ARG A 97 -9.64 -11.50 6.11
C ARG A 97 -10.33 -11.49 7.47
N GLU A 98 -10.94 -12.58 7.88
CA GLU A 98 -11.61 -12.66 9.19
C GLU A 98 -10.60 -12.57 10.32
N LYS A 99 -9.47 -13.30 10.25
CA LYS A 99 -8.37 -13.14 11.21
C LYS A 99 -7.80 -11.73 11.25
N ALA A 100 -7.70 -11.06 10.10
CA ALA A 100 -7.25 -9.66 10.04
C ALA A 100 -8.25 -8.70 10.69
N LYS A 101 -9.56 -8.90 10.52
CA LYS A 101 -10.59 -8.10 11.20
C LYS A 101 -10.56 -8.32 12.71
N GLU A 102 -10.48 -9.57 13.15
CA GLU A 102 -10.36 -9.93 14.57
C GLU A 102 -9.12 -9.26 15.18
N PHE A 103 -7.97 -9.38 14.51
CA PHE A 103 -6.73 -8.75 14.95
C PHE A 103 -6.83 -7.21 14.96
N ALA A 104 -7.46 -6.61 13.95
CA ALA A 104 -7.62 -5.16 13.87
C ALA A 104 -8.53 -4.58 14.96
N GLY A 105 -9.54 -5.37 15.39
CA GLY A 105 -10.47 -5.02 16.47
C GLY A 105 -9.93 -5.27 17.88
N LYS A 106 -8.86 -6.08 18.01
CA LYS A 106 -8.24 -6.36 19.31
C LYS A 106 -7.68 -5.07 19.91
N GLU A 107 -8.11 -4.76 21.12
CA GLU A 107 -7.57 -3.66 21.89
C GLU A 107 -6.20 -4.03 22.47
N PHE A 108 -5.21 -3.17 22.24
CA PHE A 108 -3.88 -3.28 22.82
C PHE A 108 -3.82 -2.37 24.04
N GLN A 109 -3.58 -2.99 25.19
CA GLN A 109 -3.21 -2.32 26.44
C GLN A 109 -1.73 -2.62 26.67
N SER A 110 -0.95 -1.59 26.97
CA SER A 110 0.47 -1.75 27.27
C SER A 110 0.93 -0.64 28.19
N ASP A 111 1.87 -0.95 29.08
CA ASP A 111 2.52 0.04 29.95
C ASP A 111 3.16 1.18 29.16
N LEU A 112 3.49 0.95 27.88
CA LEU A 112 3.98 1.98 26.96
C LEU A 112 2.92 3.07 26.67
N LEU A 113 1.63 2.72 26.59
CA LEU A 113 0.55 3.69 26.41
C LEU A 113 0.39 4.55 27.66
N ASP A 114 0.48 3.96 28.85
CA ASP A 114 0.40 4.69 30.11
C ASP A 114 1.57 5.66 30.32
N ALA A 115 2.72 5.38 29.68
CA ALA A 115 3.87 6.28 29.67
C ALA A 115 3.70 7.50 28.76
N ILE A 116 2.71 7.50 27.85
CA ILE A 116 2.44 8.62 26.93
C ILE A 116 1.34 9.50 27.53
N PRO A 117 1.61 10.78 27.82
CA PRO A 117 0.56 11.70 28.28
C PRO A 117 -0.58 11.80 27.28
N ASP A 118 -1.82 11.85 27.79
CA ASP A 118 -3.06 11.94 27.01
C ASP A 118 -3.36 10.75 26.07
N ALA A 119 -2.59 9.66 26.17
CA ALA A 119 -2.90 8.45 25.43
C ALA A 119 -4.18 7.78 25.98
N PRO A 120 -5.01 7.20 25.11
CA PRO A 120 -6.13 6.39 25.58
C PRO A 120 -5.62 5.11 26.26
N LYS A 121 -6.38 4.60 27.24
CA LYS A 121 -6.04 3.39 28.02
C LYS A 121 -5.85 2.14 27.15
N SER A 122 -6.54 2.08 26.03
CA SER A 122 -6.43 1.02 25.05
C SER A 122 -6.55 1.59 23.64
N VAL A 123 -5.86 0.95 22.70
CA VAL A 123 -5.87 1.33 21.28
C VAL A 123 -6.04 0.07 20.46
N SER A 124 -7.03 0.03 19.57
CA SER A 124 -7.10 -1.01 18.54
C SER A 124 -6.27 -0.60 17.32
N ILE A 125 -5.78 -1.56 16.52
CA ILE A 125 -5.06 -1.25 15.27
C ILE A 125 -5.95 -0.45 14.32
N ALA A 126 -7.25 -0.78 14.25
CA ALA A 126 -8.22 -0.01 13.49
C ALA A 126 -8.32 1.44 13.99
N GLY A 127 -8.33 1.64 15.31
CA GLY A 127 -8.33 2.97 15.94
C GLY A 127 -7.04 3.75 15.65
N LEU A 128 -5.88 3.09 15.72
CA LEU A 128 -4.59 3.69 15.39
C LEU A 128 -4.55 4.14 13.92
N PHE A 129 -5.01 3.29 13.00
CA PHE A 129 -5.10 3.61 11.59
C PHE A 129 -6.06 4.79 11.34
N ALA A 130 -7.24 4.79 11.95
CA ALA A 130 -8.19 5.90 11.85
C ALA A 130 -7.59 7.22 12.36
N ALA A 131 -6.85 7.17 13.48
CA ALA A 131 -6.14 8.32 14.01
C ALA A 131 -5.05 8.81 13.04
N GLY A 132 -4.29 7.89 12.45
CA GLY A 132 -3.28 8.21 11.43
C GLY A 132 -3.86 8.86 10.18
N VAL A 133 -4.96 8.32 9.65
CA VAL A 133 -5.71 8.94 8.53
C VAL A 133 -6.20 10.35 8.90
N GLY A 134 -6.67 10.53 10.14
CA GLY A 134 -7.06 11.83 10.67
C GLY A 134 -5.91 12.84 10.64
N VAL A 135 -4.74 12.44 11.14
CA VAL A 135 -3.52 13.27 11.09
C VAL A 135 -3.14 13.58 9.65
N PHE A 136 -3.10 12.58 8.76
CA PHE A 136 -2.75 12.79 7.36
C PHE A 136 -3.68 13.81 6.68
N ARG A 137 -5.00 13.69 6.87
CA ARG A 137 -5.98 14.66 6.32
C ARG A 137 -5.75 16.07 6.87
N GLN A 138 -5.42 16.18 8.16
CA GLN A 138 -5.08 17.44 8.79
C GLN A 138 -3.80 18.04 8.19
N SER A 139 -2.76 17.22 8.01
CA SER A 139 -1.50 17.60 7.36
C SER A 139 -1.71 18.07 5.92
N LEU A 140 -2.49 17.32 5.14
CA LEU A 140 -2.84 17.68 3.76
C LEU A 140 -3.62 19.01 3.72
N THR A 141 -4.59 19.19 4.62
CA THR A 141 -5.36 20.43 4.69
C THR A 141 -4.48 21.61 5.09
N ALA A 142 -3.61 21.44 6.09
CA ALA A 142 -2.64 22.45 6.49
C ALA A 142 -1.71 22.84 5.33
N PHE A 143 -1.29 21.86 4.52
CA PHE A 143 -0.51 22.07 3.31
C PHE A 143 -1.30 22.86 2.25
N LEU A 144 -2.49 22.39 1.87
CA LEU A 144 -3.31 23.00 0.81
C LEU A 144 -3.78 24.43 1.17
N THR A 145 -4.07 24.67 2.44
CA THR A 145 -4.48 26.00 2.94
C THR A 145 -3.29 26.92 3.22
N ARG A 146 -2.06 26.54 2.82
CA ARG A 146 -0.82 27.29 3.08
C ARG A 146 -0.67 27.68 4.55
N GLY A 147 -0.95 26.79 5.48
CA GLY A 147 -0.78 26.97 6.92
C GLY A 147 -1.94 27.67 7.65
N GLY A 148 -3.02 28.05 6.95
CA GLY A 148 -4.15 28.76 7.56
C GLY A 148 -4.86 28.00 8.69
N ASN A 149 -4.83 26.66 8.66
CA ASN A 149 -5.47 25.83 9.68
C ASN A 149 -4.50 25.30 10.77
N MET A 150 -3.25 25.76 10.81
CA MET A 150 -2.29 25.28 11.82
C MET A 150 -2.66 25.71 13.23
N GLU A 151 -3.29 26.87 13.41
CA GLU A 151 -3.76 27.32 14.72
C GLU A 151 -4.79 26.33 15.31
N ASN A 152 -5.73 25.86 14.49
CA ASN A 152 -6.70 24.84 14.88
C ASN A 152 -6.04 23.48 15.13
N ALA A 153 -4.95 23.18 14.43
CA ALA A 153 -4.20 21.95 14.68
C ALA A 153 -3.51 21.97 16.05
N VAL A 154 -2.86 23.09 16.40
CA VAL A 154 -2.16 23.24 17.67
C VAL A 154 -3.13 23.29 18.86
N LYS A 155 -4.34 23.85 18.72
CA LYS A 155 -5.35 23.86 19.79
C LYS A 155 -5.72 22.48 20.34
N HIS A 156 -5.46 21.43 19.58
CA HIS A 156 -5.69 20.06 19.98
C HIS A 156 -4.39 19.25 20.07
N ALA A 157 -3.25 19.91 20.22
CA ALA A 157 -1.97 19.22 20.39
C ALA A 157 -2.00 18.37 21.67
N SER A 158 -1.55 17.13 21.55
CA SER A 158 -1.32 16.23 22.67
C SER A 158 -0.17 15.29 22.32
N TRP A 159 0.48 14.72 23.33
CA TRP A 159 1.60 13.79 23.11
C TRP A 159 1.14 12.56 22.34
N TRP A 160 -0.08 12.09 22.61
CA TRP A 160 -0.71 11.04 21.82
C TRP A 160 -0.80 11.38 20.32
N ARG A 161 -1.36 12.55 19.96
CA ARG A 161 -1.50 12.93 18.54
C ARG A 161 -0.15 13.16 17.88
N PHE A 162 0.82 13.66 18.62
CA PHE A 162 2.21 13.77 18.17
C PHE A 162 2.77 12.40 17.79
N TRP A 163 2.66 11.39 18.66
CA TRP A 163 3.17 10.06 18.39
C TRP A 163 2.43 9.39 17.23
N VAL A 164 1.10 9.54 17.15
CA VAL A 164 0.32 9.06 16.00
C VAL A 164 0.83 9.72 14.71
N ALA A 165 1.12 11.02 14.72
CA ALA A 165 1.68 11.71 13.56
C ALA A 165 3.05 11.16 13.16
N ALA A 166 3.96 11.04 14.13
CA ALA A 166 5.30 10.52 13.90
C ALA A 166 5.26 9.10 13.30
N VAL A 167 4.49 8.20 13.92
CA VAL A 167 4.31 6.82 13.47
C VAL A 167 3.68 6.77 12.07
N THR A 168 2.64 7.58 11.82
CA THR A 168 1.96 7.62 10.51
C THR A 168 2.90 8.09 9.41
N GLY A 169 3.65 9.18 9.64
CA GLY A 169 4.61 9.69 8.66
C GLY A 169 5.71 8.68 8.34
N SER A 170 6.26 8.04 9.37
CA SER A 170 7.29 7.00 9.22
C SER A 170 6.77 5.77 8.49
N LEU A 171 5.67 5.17 8.96
CA LEU A 171 5.10 3.96 8.37
C LEU A 171 4.71 4.18 6.91
N ALA A 172 3.95 5.24 6.62
CA ALA A 172 3.51 5.51 5.26
C ALA A 172 4.68 5.66 4.29
N SER A 173 5.78 6.29 4.72
CA SER A 173 6.99 6.40 3.89
C SER A 173 7.69 5.06 3.69
N ALA A 174 7.85 4.27 4.77
CA ALA A 174 8.53 2.99 4.71
C ALA A 174 7.73 1.93 3.92
N ASP A 175 6.41 1.95 4.03
CA ASP A 175 5.52 1.07 3.26
C ASP A 175 5.62 1.36 1.76
N ILE A 176 5.72 2.64 1.35
CA ILE A 176 5.89 3.02 -0.05
C ILE A 176 7.22 2.46 -0.60
N PHE A 177 8.32 2.62 0.14
CA PHE A 177 9.62 2.06 -0.27
C PHE A 177 9.60 0.52 -0.29
N PHE A 178 8.97 -0.10 0.70
CA PHE A 178 8.81 -1.55 0.76
C PHE A 178 8.02 -2.09 -0.43
N ILE A 179 6.93 -1.43 -0.81
CA ILE A 179 6.15 -1.79 -1.99
C ILE A 179 6.99 -1.60 -3.26
N ALA A 180 7.76 -0.51 -3.36
CA ALA A 180 8.68 -0.28 -4.48
C ALA A 180 9.67 -1.45 -4.64
N ASP A 181 10.25 -1.91 -3.54
CA ASP A 181 11.17 -3.05 -3.52
C ASP A 181 10.48 -4.38 -3.87
N LEU A 182 9.20 -4.54 -3.49
CA LEU A 182 8.43 -5.74 -3.78
C LEU A 182 8.08 -5.87 -5.26
N ILE A 183 7.74 -4.76 -5.93
CA ILE A 183 7.37 -4.75 -7.35
C ILE A 183 8.59 -4.57 -8.27
N GLY A 184 9.73 -4.17 -7.72
CA GLY A 184 10.95 -3.91 -8.47
C GLY A 184 11.53 -5.17 -9.13
N PRO A 185 12.25 -5.03 -10.25
CA PRO A 185 12.81 -6.16 -11.00
C PRO A 185 13.89 -6.94 -10.23
N GLN A 186 14.34 -6.47 -9.07
CA GLN A 186 15.39 -7.07 -8.24
C GLN A 186 14.85 -7.69 -6.94
N PHE A 187 13.60 -8.18 -6.94
CA PHE A 187 13.03 -8.83 -5.76
C PHE A 187 13.91 -9.99 -5.27
N THR A 188 14.25 -9.97 -3.98
CA THR A 188 14.94 -11.07 -3.29
C THR A 188 14.37 -11.22 -1.88
N VAL A 189 14.43 -12.44 -1.32
CA VAL A 189 14.03 -12.70 0.08
C VAL A 189 14.84 -11.84 1.06
N ALA A 190 16.11 -11.58 0.74
CA ALA A 190 16.97 -10.68 1.49
C ALA A 190 16.38 -9.27 1.60
N ARG A 191 15.92 -8.73 0.47
CA ARG A 191 15.27 -7.41 0.41
C ARG A 191 13.94 -7.39 1.13
N LEU A 192 13.17 -8.47 1.06
CA LEU A 192 11.93 -8.59 1.84
C LEU A 192 12.21 -8.46 3.34
N ILE A 193 13.19 -9.20 3.86
CA ILE A 193 13.57 -9.15 5.29
C ILE A 193 14.11 -7.76 5.64
N ALA A 194 15.01 -7.21 4.83
CA ALA A 194 15.57 -5.88 5.05
C ALA A 194 14.49 -4.78 5.00
N GLY A 195 13.50 -4.92 4.14
CA GLY A 195 12.37 -4.01 4.05
C GLY A 195 11.51 -4.05 5.31
N LEU A 196 11.19 -5.23 5.82
CA LEU A 196 10.45 -5.40 7.08
C LEU A 196 11.20 -4.79 8.28
N VAL A 197 12.51 -5.04 8.37
CA VAL A 197 13.36 -4.42 9.40
C VAL A 197 13.41 -2.90 9.24
N GLY A 198 13.51 -2.42 8.00
CA GLY A 198 13.48 -1.00 7.66
C GLY A 198 12.21 -0.30 8.11
N ILE A 199 11.04 -0.94 7.98
CA ILE A 199 9.76 -0.41 8.48
C ILE A 199 9.80 -0.22 10.00
N VAL A 200 10.27 -1.22 10.76
CA VAL A 200 10.34 -1.12 12.23
C VAL A 200 11.33 -0.01 12.65
N LEU A 201 12.49 0.04 12.02
CA LEU A 201 13.51 1.05 12.32
C LEU A 201 13.04 2.46 11.94
N SER A 202 12.35 2.65 10.82
CA SER A 202 11.91 3.98 10.38
C SER A 202 10.93 4.63 11.35
N VAL A 203 10.08 3.82 12.01
CA VAL A 203 9.17 4.30 13.06
C VAL A 203 9.96 4.83 14.24
N ILE A 204 10.92 4.06 14.75
CA ILE A 204 11.76 4.45 15.90
C ILE A 204 12.61 5.68 15.56
N ILE A 205 13.24 5.70 14.39
CA ILE A 205 14.12 6.78 13.96
C ILE A 205 13.33 8.07 13.75
N GLY A 206 12.19 8.00 13.05
CA GLY A 206 11.34 9.17 12.81
C GLY A 206 10.78 9.74 14.10
N ALA A 207 10.29 8.87 14.99
CA ALA A 207 9.90 9.20 16.35
C ALA A 207 10.96 10.01 17.11
N VAL A 208 12.17 9.47 17.20
CA VAL A 208 13.29 10.10 17.92
C VAL A 208 13.70 11.41 17.24
N ALA A 209 13.79 11.45 15.91
CA ALA A 209 14.22 12.63 15.18
C ALA A 209 13.27 13.82 15.38
N VAL A 210 11.95 13.59 15.30
CA VAL A 210 10.96 14.65 15.53
C VAL A 210 10.99 15.10 17.00
N TYR A 211 11.13 14.16 17.96
CA TYR A 211 11.23 14.50 19.38
C TYR A 211 12.46 15.37 19.69
N VAL A 212 13.65 14.95 19.24
CA VAL A 212 14.90 15.69 19.43
C VAL A 212 14.83 17.08 18.77
N GLY A 213 14.29 17.16 17.56
CA GLY A 213 14.05 18.44 16.86
C GLY A 213 13.14 19.38 17.65
N SER A 214 12.15 18.83 18.35
CA SER A 214 11.22 19.59 19.20
C SER A 214 11.91 20.12 20.46
N CYS A 215 12.69 19.27 21.15
CA CYS A 215 13.48 19.68 22.32
C CYS A 215 14.47 20.80 21.98
N PHE A 216 15.20 20.65 20.85
CA PHE A 216 16.13 21.66 20.36
C PHE A 216 15.41 22.98 20.07
N THR A 217 14.27 22.93 19.38
CA THR A 217 13.47 24.11 19.03
C THR A 217 13.00 24.85 20.28
N ARG A 218 12.52 24.14 21.31
CA ARG A 218 12.11 24.73 22.58
C ARG A 218 13.27 25.39 23.32
N SER A 219 14.40 24.68 23.45
CA SER A 219 15.59 25.20 24.13
C SER A 219 16.10 26.48 23.45
N TRP A 220 16.05 26.52 22.12
CA TRP A 220 16.52 27.67 21.34
C TRP A 220 15.58 28.88 21.38
N LEU A 221 14.26 28.66 21.52
CA LEU A 221 13.26 29.73 21.63
C LEU A 221 13.20 30.38 23.02
N GLY A 222 14.09 30.01 23.94
CA GLY A 222 14.22 30.69 25.24
C GLY A 222 13.03 30.44 26.17
N GLY A 223 12.39 29.26 26.10
CA GLY A 223 11.43 28.80 27.11
C GLY A 223 10.15 29.62 27.24
N HIS A 224 9.58 30.10 26.12
CA HIS A 224 8.26 30.74 26.13
C HIS A 224 7.18 29.80 26.69
N SER A 225 6.04 30.40 27.11
CA SER A 225 4.98 29.80 27.92
C SER A 225 4.18 28.66 27.28
N SER A 226 4.37 28.36 26.00
CA SER A 226 3.71 27.24 25.34
C SER A 226 4.37 25.91 25.69
N GLU A 227 3.56 24.87 25.79
CA GLU A 227 4.04 23.55 26.17
C GLU A 227 4.88 22.94 25.04
N LEU A 228 5.86 22.08 25.40
CA LEU A 228 6.72 21.42 24.40
C LEU A 228 5.91 20.67 23.33
N VAL A 229 4.74 20.15 23.73
CA VAL A 229 3.83 19.39 22.87
C VAL A 229 3.27 20.24 21.73
N ASP A 230 3.02 21.53 21.95
CA ASP A 230 2.50 22.45 20.93
C ASP A 230 3.51 22.62 19.79
N TYR A 231 4.78 22.83 20.15
CA TYR A 231 5.89 22.93 19.20
C TYR A 231 6.10 21.62 18.46
N ALA A 232 6.11 20.50 19.18
CA ALA A 232 6.33 19.19 18.61
C ALA A 232 5.24 18.84 17.59
N TYR A 233 3.98 19.09 17.94
CA TYR A 233 2.85 18.82 17.06
C TYR A 233 2.81 19.76 15.85
N ALA A 234 3.08 21.05 16.04
CA ALA A 234 3.15 22.02 14.94
C ALA A 234 4.21 21.66 13.89
N LEU A 235 5.30 21.01 14.30
CA LEU A 235 6.36 20.53 13.41
C LEU A 235 6.01 19.18 12.76
N ALA A 236 5.39 18.27 13.52
CA ALA A 236 5.05 16.93 13.06
C ALA A 236 3.98 16.94 11.97
N VAL A 237 2.94 17.78 12.09
CA VAL A 237 1.81 17.79 11.15
C VAL A 237 2.26 18.05 9.70
N PRO A 238 2.98 19.14 9.37
CA PRO A 238 3.46 19.35 8.00
C PRO A 238 4.47 18.30 7.54
N TRP A 239 5.27 17.77 8.47
CA TRP A 239 6.26 16.74 8.19
C TRP A 239 5.63 15.44 7.67
N VAL A 240 4.51 14.97 8.25
CA VAL A 240 3.81 13.76 7.77
C VAL A 240 3.49 13.83 6.29
N PHE A 241 2.88 14.94 5.83
CA PHE A 241 2.58 15.10 4.41
C PHE A 241 3.85 15.20 3.56
N GLY A 242 4.85 15.94 4.05
CA GLY A 242 6.15 16.07 3.39
C GLY A 242 6.82 14.72 3.12
N THR A 243 6.87 13.86 4.13
CA THR A 243 7.50 12.53 4.03
C THR A 243 6.74 11.63 3.06
N ILE A 244 5.40 11.65 3.08
CA ILE A 244 4.58 10.85 2.16
C ILE A 244 4.71 11.34 0.72
N ALA A 245 4.61 12.65 0.49
CA ALA A 245 4.77 13.23 -0.84
C ALA A 245 6.17 12.93 -1.40
N ASN A 246 7.20 13.03 -0.56
CA ASN A 246 8.56 12.67 -0.94
C ASN A 246 8.70 11.19 -1.29
N ALA A 247 8.16 10.28 -0.46
CA ALA A 247 8.17 8.85 -0.73
C ALA A 247 7.46 8.50 -2.05
N LEU A 248 6.32 9.15 -2.35
CA LEU A 248 5.61 8.97 -3.63
C LEU A 248 6.43 9.42 -4.84
N VAL A 249 7.15 10.55 -4.73
CA VAL A 249 8.06 11.00 -5.80
C VAL A 249 9.14 9.96 -6.05
N PHE A 250 9.78 9.46 -5.01
CA PHE A 250 10.81 8.41 -5.14
C PHE A 250 10.23 7.12 -5.73
N PHE A 251 9.06 6.68 -5.27
CA PHE A 251 8.37 5.52 -5.83
C PHE A 251 8.14 5.64 -7.34
N VAL A 252 7.67 6.79 -7.82
CA VAL A 252 7.46 7.03 -9.26
C VAL A 252 8.78 7.05 -10.01
N VAL A 253 9.83 7.68 -9.47
CA VAL A 253 11.16 7.69 -10.08
C VAL A 253 11.72 6.28 -10.21
N ASP A 254 11.58 5.45 -9.16
CA ASP A 254 12.05 4.07 -9.15
C ASP A 254 11.25 3.19 -10.12
N LEU A 255 9.92 3.37 -10.19
CA LEU A 255 9.06 2.61 -11.09
C LEU A 255 9.40 2.83 -12.57
N VAL A 256 9.84 4.03 -12.94
CA VAL A 256 10.22 4.37 -14.34
C VAL A 256 11.60 3.82 -14.71
N GLY A 257 12.41 3.36 -13.74
CA GLY A 257 13.59 2.53 -14.00
C GLY A 257 14.78 3.25 -14.64
N THR A 258 14.87 4.59 -14.59
CA THR A 258 15.98 5.33 -15.21
C THR A 258 16.92 5.91 -14.15
N SER A 259 18.13 5.37 -14.06
CA SER A 259 19.03 5.58 -12.92
C SER A 259 19.73 6.94 -12.84
N ASN A 260 19.65 7.84 -13.84
CA ASN A 260 20.48 9.07 -13.83
C ASN A 260 19.71 10.40 -14.01
N ILE A 261 18.81 10.53 -15.00
CA ILE A 261 18.15 11.82 -15.29
C ILE A 261 16.94 12.05 -14.37
N LEU A 262 16.12 11.03 -14.13
CA LEU A 262 14.98 11.14 -13.20
C LEU A 262 15.41 11.23 -11.73
N GLY A 263 16.64 10.80 -11.39
CA GLY A 263 17.21 11.04 -10.06
C GLY A 263 17.36 12.53 -9.75
N LEU A 264 17.75 13.35 -10.73
CA LEU A 264 17.80 14.81 -10.59
C LEU A 264 16.39 15.41 -10.45
N VAL A 265 15.41 14.89 -11.20
CA VAL A 265 14.00 15.31 -11.07
C VAL A 265 13.47 14.98 -9.68
N GLY A 266 13.75 13.78 -9.17
CA GLY A 266 13.42 13.36 -7.81
C GLY A 266 14.06 14.26 -6.76
N LEU A 267 15.34 14.60 -6.92
CA LEU A 267 16.04 15.52 -6.03
C LEU A 267 15.43 16.93 -6.06
N ILE A 268 15.15 17.48 -7.24
CA ILE A 268 14.50 18.79 -7.39
C ILE A 268 13.10 18.76 -6.76
N ALA A 269 12.30 17.75 -7.05
CA ALA A 269 10.95 17.58 -6.50
C ALA A 269 10.99 17.44 -4.96
N SER A 270 11.93 16.67 -4.41
CA SER A 270 12.14 16.57 -2.96
C SER A 270 12.52 17.92 -2.33
N GLY A 271 13.36 18.71 -3.01
CA GLY A 271 13.72 20.05 -2.57
C GLY A 271 12.53 21.01 -2.55
N VAL A 272 11.67 20.95 -3.57
CA VAL A 272 10.42 21.74 -3.62
C VAL A 272 9.48 21.33 -2.49
N ILE A 273 9.29 20.03 -2.25
CA ILE A 273 8.46 19.52 -1.16
C ILE A 273 9.01 19.99 0.19
N ALA A 274 10.32 19.85 0.41
CA ALA A 274 10.97 20.31 1.65
C ALA A 274 10.77 21.81 1.87
N TRP A 275 10.95 22.63 0.83
CA TRP A 275 10.72 24.07 0.91
C TRP A 275 9.26 24.42 1.23
N MET A 276 8.30 23.72 0.62
CA MET A 276 6.88 23.91 0.90
C MET A 276 6.55 23.52 2.35
N VAL A 277 7.08 22.39 2.85
CA VAL A 277 6.92 21.95 4.25
C VAL A 277 7.48 22.98 5.22
N MET A 278 8.68 23.52 4.95
CA MET A 278 9.26 24.62 5.73
C MET A 278 8.34 25.82 5.79
N SER A 279 7.77 26.21 4.64
CA SER A 279 6.89 27.38 4.58
C SER A 279 5.64 27.21 5.46
N ALA A 280 5.09 25.99 5.52
CA ALA A 280 3.96 25.66 6.39
C ALA A 280 4.36 25.62 7.87
N GLN A 281 5.53 25.05 8.19
CA GLN A 281 6.07 25.03 9.56
C GLN A 281 6.29 26.45 10.09
N ILE A 282 6.90 27.35 9.30
CA ILE A 282 7.13 28.74 9.72
C ILE A 282 5.81 29.44 10.10
N LYS A 283 4.72 29.20 9.34
CA LYS A 283 3.42 29.78 9.64
C LYS A 283 2.78 29.18 10.89
N GLY A 284 2.86 27.86 11.07
CA GLY A 284 2.40 27.20 12.29
C GLY A 284 3.13 27.71 13.52
N LEU A 285 4.46 27.87 13.43
CA LEU A 285 5.26 28.41 14.52
C LEU A 285 4.98 29.90 14.81
N LYS A 286 4.59 30.70 13.80
CA LYS A 286 4.13 32.09 14.02
C LYS A 286 2.81 32.13 14.78
N ALA A 287 1.90 31.19 14.51
CA ALA A 287 0.59 31.13 15.19
C ALA A 287 0.72 30.90 16.70
N ILE A 288 1.79 30.23 17.14
CA ILE A 288 2.10 30.00 18.56
C ILE A 288 3.04 31.07 19.16
N GLY A 289 3.13 32.24 18.52
CA GLY A 289 3.89 33.38 19.05
C GLY A 289 5.41 33.30 18.83
N GLY A 290 5.89 32.44 17.93
CA GLY A 290 7.31 32.41 17.61
C GLY A 290 7.77 33.68 16.87
N GLY A 291 8.88 34.27 17.34
CA GLY A 291 9.43 35.52 16.79
C GLY A 291 10.00 35.42 15.37
N SER A 292 10.66 36.46 14.88
CA SER A 292 11.22 36.53 13.51
C SER A 292 12.30 35.48 13.18
N ARG A 293 12.84 34.76 14.18
CA ARG A 293 13.89 33.74 14.03
C ARG A 293 13.39 32.33 13.64
N LEU A 294 12.09 32.16 13.41
CA LEU A 294 11.47 30.84 13.15
C LEU A 294 11.98 30.10 11.89
N TRP A 295 12.43 30.84 10.88
CA TRP A 295 12.95 30.22 9.65
C TRP A 295 14.28 29.50 9.90
N LEU A 296 15.15 30.04 10.77
CA LEU A 296 16.40 29.39 11.18
C LEU A 296 16.12 28.07 11.91
N ASN A 297 15.07 28.02 12.74
CA ASN A 297 14.71 26.80 13.46
C ASN A 297 14.21 25.70 12.53
N SER A 298 13.41 26.07 11.51
CA SER A 298 12.92 25.11 10.52
C SER A 298 14.09 24.52 9.71
N ILE A 299 15.06 25.36 9.33
CA ILE A 299 16.30 24.93 8.66
C ILE A 299 17.13 24.03 9.59
N ALA A 300 17.35 24.44 10.84
CA ALA A 300 18.14 23.67 11.79
C ALA A 300 17.51 22.28 12.03
N MET A 301 16.19 22.22 12.26
CA MET A 301 15.47 20.96 12.43
C MET A 301 15.60 20.05 11.21
N LEU A 302 15.37 20.57 9.99
CA LEU A 302 15.50 19.76 8.77
C LEU A 302 16.94 19.31 8.56
N THR A 303 17.91 20.16 8.83
CA THR A 303 19.33 19.84 8.71
C THR A 303 19.70 18.75 9.70
N THR A 304 19.35 18.89 10.98
CA THR A 304 19.61 17.88 12.01
C THR A 304 18.89 16.57 11.72
N THR A 305 17.62 16.62 11.30
CA THR A 305 16.85 15.42 10.93
C THR A 305 17.48 14.72 9.73
N THR A 306 17.91 15.48 8.72
CA THR A 306 18.55 14.93 7.51
C THR A 306 19.90 14.31 7.84
N ILE A 307 20.76 15.00 8.61
CA ILE A 307 22.06 14.47 9.05
C ILE A 307 21.87 13.21 9.89
N PHE A 308 20.95 13.23 10.86
CA PHE A 308 20.67 12.07 11.69
C PHE A 308 20.17 10.89 10.85
N TYR A 309 19.25 11.14 9.91
CA TYR A 309 18.75 10.13 9.00
C TYR A 309 19.88 9.55 8.12
N MET A 310 20.74 10.39 7.55
CA MET A 310 21.90 9.97 6.76
C MET A 310 22.87 9.11 7.58
N LEU A 311 23.14 9.48 8.84
CA LEU A 311 24.00 8.71 9.73
C LEU A 311 23.39 7.35 10.04
N VAL A 312 22.12 7.30 10.42
CA VAL A 312 21.46 6.04 10.78
C VAL A 312 21.30 5.13 9.56
N MET A 313 20.92 5.67 8.40
CA MET A 313 20.81 4.89 7.17
C MET A 313 22.18 4.43 6.65
N GLY A 314 23.23 5.23 6.84
CA GLY A 314 24.60 4.83 6.54
C GLY A 314 25.07 3.66 7.42
N ILE A 315 24.78 3.73 8.72
CA ILE A 315 25.05 2.64 9.68
C ILE A 315 24.23 1.40 9.31
N TYR A 316 22.94 1.56 9.02
CA TYR A 316 22.06 0.47 8.59
C TYR A 316 22.57 -0.22 7.31
N SER A 317 22.92 0.56 6.29
CA SER A 317 23.42 0.05 5.02
C SER A 317 24.74 -0.69 5.18
N SER A 318 25.67 -0.13 5.97
CA SER A 318 27.00 -0.72 6.18
C SER A 318 26.99 -1.96 7.08
N ILE A 319 26.22 -1.96 8.17
CA ILE A 319 26.25 -3.02 9.19
C ILE A 319 25.24 -4.13 8.86
N ILE A 320 24.05 -3.81 8.37
CA ILE A 320 22.97 -4.80 8.21
C ILE A 320 22.89 -5.28 6.76
N LEU A 321 22.83 -4.36 5.79
CA LEU A 321 22.66 -4.75 4.39
C LEU A 321 23.92 -5.36 3.78
N SER A 322 25.11 -4.86 4.12
CA SER A 322 26.37 -5.36 3.54
C SER A 322 26.63 -6.85 3.85
N PRO A 323 26.55 -7.32 5.12
CA PRO A 323 26.78 -8.75 5.41
C PRO A 323 25.71 -9.67 4.82
N ILE A 324 24.43 -9.23 4.80
CA ILE A 324 23.35 -10.01 4.20
C ILE A 324 23.57 -10.19 2.70
N ARG A 325 24.04 -9.15 1.99
CA ARG A 325 24.38 -9.25 0.57
C ARG A 325 25.56 -10.19 0.33
N LEU A 326 26.58 -10.16 1.19
CA LEU A 326 27.74 -11.07 1.11
C LEU A 326 27.38 -12.53 1.41
N ALA A 327 26.39 -12.78 2.27
CA ALA A 327 25.97 -14.13 2.63
C ALA A 327 25.04 -14.80 1.61
N LEU A 328 24.42 -14.02 0.72
CA LEU A 328 23.39 -14.47 -0.23
C LEU A 328 23.78 -14.31 -1.71
N GLY A 329 24.94 -13.71 -2.00
CA GLY A 329 25.54 -13.63 -3.34
C GLY A 329 26.63 -14.68 -3.51
#